data_AF-A0A1Y0I6C8-F1
#
_entry.id   AF-A0A1Y0I6C8-F1
#
_cell.length_a   1.000
_cell.length_b   1.000
_cell.length_c   1.000
_cell.angle_alpha   90.00
_cell.angle_beta   90.00
_cell.angle_gamma   90.00
#
_symmetry.space_group_name_H-M   'P 1'
#
loop_
_entity.id
_entity.type
_entity.pdbx_description
1 polymer ?
#
loop_
_entity_poly.entity_id
_entity_poly.type
_entity_poly.pdbx_seq_one_letter_code
_entity_poly.pdbx_strand_id
1 'polypeptide(L)'
;MNVSTSSLHQQLPIIIDIEASGFGSGSYPIEVGFVLPNGDAFCSLVRPEAEWTMWDEHAAELHHISRQMLFKRGKSCQETAIWLNRHLRGATVYSDAWGHDISWLGLLFEEANVPQLFKVEAITTLLSEDQMRIWAEMQADVIATLNVERHRASTDALVIQTTYHWVQEQGKGNPDRRRDPGTVVDSPIKLGTAKTKRTG
;
A
#
# COMPACT_ATOMS: atom_id res chain seq x y z
N MET A 1 -34.20 -15.99 -22.08
CA MET A 1 -34.23 -15.92 -20.61
C MET A 1 -32.82 -15.70 -20.12
N ASN A 2 -32.63 -14.62 -19.36
CA ASN A 2 -31.49 -14.11 -18.62
C ASN A 2 -30.05 -14.48 -19.03
N VAL A 3 -29.36 -13.45 -19.50
CA VAL A 3 -27.91 -13.26 -19.40
C VAL A 3 -27.56 -13.21 -17.91
N SER A 4 -26.86 -14.22 -17.39
CA SER A 4 -26.24 -14.13 -16.07
C SER A 4 -25.01 -13.23 -16.19
N THR A 5 -25.17 -11.98 -15.76
CA THR A 5 -24.09 -11.06 -15.41
C THR A 5 -23.21 -11.70 -14.34
N SER A 6 -22.16 -12.39 -14.78
CA SER A 6 -21.04 -12.70 -13.89
C SER A 6 -20.28 -11.39 -13.72
N SER A 7 -20.57 -10.64 -12.67
CA SER A 7 -19.63 -9.63 -12.19
C SER A 7 -18.37 -10.40 -11.82
N LEU A 8 -17.38 -10.39 -12.72
CA LEU A 8 -16.01 -10.69 -12.36
C LEU A 8 -15.65 -9.65 -11.31
N HIS A 9 -15.86 -9.97 -10.03
CA HIS A 9 -15.29 -9.22 -8.93
C HIS A 9 -13.80 -9.21 -9.21
N GLN A 10 -13.29 -8.07 -9.66
CA GLN A 10 -11.87 -7.90 -9.89
C GLN A 10 -11.22 -8.00 -8.52
N GLN A 11 -10.77 -9.21 -8.17
CA GLN A 11 -10.13 -9.48 -6.90
C GLN A 11 -8.90 -8.59 -6.81
N LEU A 12 -8.83 -7.80 -5.75
CA LEU A 12 -7.68 -6.93 -5.50
C LEU A 12 -6.41 -7.77 -5.35
N PRO A 13 -5.24 -7.25 -5.76
CA PRO A 13 -3.98 -7.96 -5.57
C PRO A 13 -3.71 -8.16 -4.08
N ILE A 14 -3.04 -9.26 -3.74
CA ILE A 14 -2.49 -9.43 -2.39
C ILE A 14 -1.33 -8.46 -2.26
N ILE A 15 -1.38 -7.57 -1.28
CA ILE A 15 -0.29 -6.64 -0.99
C ILE A 15 0.44 -7.12 0.25
N ILE A 16 1.78 -7.05 0.22
CA ILE A 16 2.66 -7.28 1.36
C ILE A 16 3.49 -6.03 1.60
N ASP A 17 3.77 -5.76 2.87
CA ASP A 17 4.64 -4.70 3.34
C ASP A 17 5.46 -5.19 4.55
N ILE A 18 6.64 -4.61 4.75
CA ILE A 18 7.61 -5.03 5.77
C ILE A 18 8.21 -3.81 6.44
N GLU A 19 8.05 -3.75 7.76
CA GLU A 19 8.80 -2.80 8.57
C GLU A 19 10.15 -3.42 8.94
N ALA A 20 11.21 -2.62 8.88
CA ALA A 20 12.57 -3.07 9.15
C ALA A 20 13.18 -2.38 10.38
N SER A 21 14.23 -2.98 10.92
CA SER A 21 15.02 -2.42 12.02
C SER A 21 15.76 -1.13 11.67
N GLY A 22 15.75 -0.73 10.38
CA GLY A 22 16.26 0.53 9.86
C GLY A 22 16.38 0.50 8.33
N PHE A 23 16.81 1.62 7.75
CA PHE A 23 16.85 1.81 6.29
C PHE A 23 18.21 1.48 5.63
N GLY A 24 19.19 1.10 6.44
CA GLY A 24 20.57 0.87 6.00
C GLY A 24 20.94 -0.59 5.76
N SER A 25 22.15 -0.82 5.25
CA SER A 25 22.73 -2.16 5.10
C SER A 25 22.74 -2.91 6.43
N GLY A 26 22.34 -4.18 6.41
CA GLY A 26 22.27 -5.03 7.60
C GLY A 26 21.00 -4.86 8.41
N SER A 27 20.00 -4.11 7.93
CA SER A 27 18.66 -4.14 8.51
C SER A 27 17.97 -5.48 8.28
N TYR A 28 16.99 -5.77 9.12
CA TYR A 28 16.25 -7.03 9.15
C TYR A 28 14.76 -6.75 9.40
N PRO A 29 13.86 -7.67 9.00
CA PRO A 29 12.42 -7.47 9.20
C PRO A 29 12.06 -7.51 10.68
N ILE A 30 11.22 -6.57 11.11
CA ILE A 30 10.69 -6.47 12.48
C ILE A 30 9.17 -6.63 12.53
N GLU A 31 8.48 -6.38 11.42
CA GLU A 31 7.07 -6.69 11.21
C GLU A 31 6.84 -7.08 9.75
N VAL A 32 5.98 -8.07 9.51
CA VAL A 32 5.49 -8.38 8.16
C VAL A 32 3.97 -8.28 8.18
N GLY A 33 3.40 -7.59 7.20
CA GLY A 33 1.96 -7.40 7.05
C GLY A 33 1.49 -7.60 5.63
N PHE A 34 0.26 -8.09 5.46
CA PHE A 34 -0.34 -8.26 4.14
C PHE A 34 -1.86 -8.12 4.18
N VAL A 35 -2.44 -7.81 3.03
CA VAL A 35 -3.90 -7.73 2.82
C VAL A 35 -4.31 -8.66 1.69
N LEU A 36 -5.32 -9.48 1.96
CA LEU A 36 -5.89 -10.43 0.99
C LEU A 36 -6.89 -9.75 0.04
N PRO A 37 -7.31 -10.40 -1.07
CA PRO A 37 -8.22 -9.78 -2.04
C PRO A 37 -9.61 -9.44 -1.50
N ASN A 38 -10.01 -10.07 -0.39
CA ASN A 38 -11.27 -9.82 0.31
C ASN A 38 -11.17 -8.67 1.34
N GLY A 39 -9.99 -8.04 1.48
CA GLY A 39 -9.74 -6.96 2.43
C GLY A 39 -9.30 -7.42 3.82
N ASP A 40 -9.18 -8.73 4.07
CA ASP A 40 -8.65 -9.22 5.35
C ASP A 40 -7.17 -8.84 5.47
N ALA A 41 -6.85 -8.09 6.53
CA ALA A 41 -5.51 -7.62 6.84
C ALA A 41 -4.87 -8.44 7.97
N PHE A 42 -3.59 -8.76 7.80
CA PHE A 42 -2.83 -9.63 8.68
C PHE A 42 -1.46 -9.02 8.97
N CYS A 43 -0.96 -9.12 10.20
CA CYS A 43 0.42 -8.76 10.53
C CYS A 43 1.00 -9.68 11.61
N SER A 44 2.33 -9.73 11.64
CA SER A 44 3.08 -10.42 12.69
C SER A 44 4.39 -9.69 12.95
N LEU A 45 4.66 -9.39 14.22
CA LEU A 45 5.98 -8.97 14.66
C LEU A 45 6.97 -10.13 14.53
N VAL A 46 8.19 -9.81 14.13
CA VAL A 46 9.31 -10.75 13.98
C VAL A 46 10.29 -10.51 15.12
N ARG A 47 10.56 -11.56 15.89
CA ARG A 47 11.58 -11.51 16.94
C ARG A 47 12.96 -11.54 16.28
N PRO A 48 13.86 -10.58 16.57
CA PRO A 48 15.20 -10.58 16.01
C PRO A 48 15.97 -11.84 16.39
N GLU A 49 16.71 -12.39 15.44
CA GLU A 49 17.70 -13.42 15.72
C GLU A 49 18.90 -12.84 16.51
N ALA A 50 19.67 -13.70 17.16
CA ALA A 50 20.76 -13.26 18.04
C ALA A 50 21.82 -12.40 17.30
N GLU A 51 22.10 -12.74 16.04
CA GLU A 51 23.08 -12.05 15.19
C GLU A 51 22.52 -10.75 14.57
N TRP A 52 21.20 -10.55 14.63
CA TRP A 52 20.52 -9.36 14.11
C TRP A 52 20.65 -8.19 15.08
N THR A 53 21.75 -7.45 14.92
CA THR A 53 22.19 -6.41 15.86
C THR A 53 21.95 -4.98 15.38
N MET A 54 21.85 -4.75 14.07
CA MET A 54 21.56 -3.42 13.51
C MET A 54 20.22 -2.90 14.03
N TRP A 55 20.18 -1.68 14.54
CA TRP A 55 18.96 -1.07 15.05
C TRP A 55 19.04 0.44 14.87
N ASP A 56 18.03 1.00 14.22
CA ASP A 56 17.85 2.42 14.04
C ASP A 56 16.69 2.91 14.93
N GLU A 57 17.01 3.73 15.93
CA GLU A 57 15.99 4.27 16.84
C GLU A 57 15.00 5.18 16.11
N HIS A 58 15.41 5.84 15.02
CA HIS A 58 14.50 6.66 14.24
C HIS A 58 13.46 5.80 13.51
N ALA A 59 13.87 4.66 12.96
CA ALA A 59 12.94 3.69 12.37
C ALA A 59 12.01 3.11 13.45
N ALA A 60 12.54 2.75 14.62
CA ALA A 60 11.75 2.25 15.74
C ALA A 60 10.66 3.26 16.20
N GLU A 61 11.02 4.55 16.27
CA GLU A 61 10.10 5.63 16.57
C GLU A 61 9.03 5.79 15.49
N LEU A 62 9.42 5.73 14.21
CA LEU A 62 8.52 5.86 13.07
C LEU A 62 7.48 4.73 13.03
N HIS A 63 7.93 3.48 13.19
CA HIS A 63 7.07 2.30 13.16
C HIS A 63 6.32 2.07 14.48
N HIS A 64 6.65 2.83 15.52
CA HIS A 64 6.15 2.64 16.88
C HIS A 64 6.40 1.21 17.43
N ILE A 65 7.50 0.58 17.00
CA ILE A 65 7.89 -0.78 17.38
C ILE A 65 9.23 -0.71 18.12
N SER A 66 9.19 -0.94 19.43
CA SER A 66 10.41 -1.03 20.22
C SER A 66 11.05 -2.41 20.12
N ARG A 67 12.39 -2.46 20.21
CA ARG A 67 13.12 -3.73 20.19
C ARG A 67 12.67 -4.68 21.31
N GLN A 68 12.35 -4.13 22.48
CA GLN A 68 11.81 -4.89 23.61
C GLN A 68 10.45 -5.53 23.27
N MET A 69 9.60 -4.83 22.52
CA MET A 69 8.32 -5.38 22.05
C MET A 69 8.55 -6.61 21.18
N LEU A 70 9.53 -6.56 20.28
CA LEU A 70 9.85 -7.68 19.41
C LEU A 70 10.31 -8.92 20.18
N PHE A 71 11.16 -8.76 21.20
CA PHE A 71 11.56 -9.89 22.04
C PHE A 71 10.40 -10.46 22.89
N LYS A 72 9.45 -9.61 23.29
CA LYS A 72 8.32 -10.02 24.13
C LYS A 72 7.16 -10.63 23.33
N ARG A 73 6.91 -10.16 22.11
CA ARG A 73 5.70 -10.44 21.33
C ARG A 73 5.97 -10.95 19.91
N GLY A 74 7.19 -10.77 19.41
CA GLY A 74 7.58 -11.25 18.10
C GLY A 74 7.61 -12.76 18.05
N LYS A 75 7.23 -13.30 16.89
CA LYS A 75 7.38 -14.72 16.58
C LYS A 75 8.78 -14.98 16.06
N SER A 76 9.27 -16.21 16.20
CA SER A 76 10.51 -16.61 15.52
C SER A 76 10.39 -16.45 13.99
N CYS A 77 11.54 -16.39 13.30
CA CYS A 77 11.57 -16.40 11.83
C CYS A 77 10.82 -17.61 11.28
N GLN A 78 11.03 -18.79 11.87
CA GLN A 78 10.35 -20.02 11.47
C GLN A 78 8.82 -19.95 11.61
N GLU A 79 8.31 -19.50 12.75
CA GLU A 79 6.86 -19.35 12.95
C GLU A 79 6.26 -18.34 11.97
N THR A 80 6.95 -17.23 11.71
CA THR A 80 6.50 -16.20 10.76
C THR A 80 6.51 -16.75 9.33
N ALA A 81 7.57 -17.42 8.91
CA ALA A 81 7.69 -18.01 7.58
C ALA A 81 6.62 -19.09 7.31
N ILE A 82 6.37 -19.96 8.29
CA ILE A 82 5.30 -20.96 8.21
C ILE A 82 3.93 -20.28 8.13
N TRP A 83 3.72 -19.22 8.92
CA TRP A 83 2.48 -18.46 8.90
C TRP A 83 2.26 -17.77 7.54
N LEU A 84 3.26 -17.10 6.98
CA LEU A 84 3.20 -16.52 5.62
C LEU A 84 2.87 -17.60 4.59
N ASN A 85 3.60 -18.72 4.61
CA ASN A 85 3.38 -19.83 3.69
C ASN A 85 1.96 -20.41 3.81
N ARG A 86 1.36 -20.47 5.00
CA ARG A 86 -0.03 -20.95 5.14
C ARG A 86 -1.04 -20.05 4.44
N HIS A 87 -0.84 -18.74 4.49
CA HIS A 87 -1.78 -17.77 3.91
C HIS A 87 -1.54 -17.53 2.42
N LEU A 88 -0.27 -17.54 1.98
CA LEU A 88 0.14 -17.02 0.69
C LEU A 88 0.54 -18.11 -0.31
N ARG A 89 0.50 -19.39 0.07
CA ARG A 89 0.96 -20.51 -0.77
C ARG A 89 0.40 -20.44 -2.19
N GLY A 90 1.30 -20.45 -3.17
CA GLY A 90 0.96 -20.47 -4.60
C GLY A 90 0.51 -19.12 -5.16
N ALA A 91 0.42 -18.08 -4.34
CA ALA A 91 0.04 -16.74 -4.77
C ALA A 91 1.23 -15.92 -5.25
N THR A 92 0.92 -14.86 -6.01
CA THR A 92 1.80 -13.71 -6.20
C THR A 92 1.32 -12.60 -5.26
N VAL A 93 2.23 -12.07 -4.46
CA VAL A 93 2.01 -10.89 -3.62
C VAL A 93 2.80 -9.71 -4.19
N TYR A 94 2.30 -8.51 -3.97
CA TYR A 94 2.85 -7.29 -4.55
C TYR A 94 3.31 -6.32 -3.47
N SER A 95 4.40 -5.61 -3.74
CA SER A 95 4.97 -4.58 -2.86
C SER A 95 5.31 -3.32 -3.68
N ASP A 96 5.17 -2.14 -3.08
CA ASP A 96 5.64 -0.87 -3.66
C ASP A 96 7.12 -0.57 -3.36
N ALA A 97 7.72 -1.27 -2.40
CA ALA A 97 9.13 -1.26 -2.04
C ALA A 97 9.86 -2.58 -2.39
N TRP A 98 9.46 -3.23 -3.50
CA TRP A 98 9.86 -4.60 -3.88
C TRP A 98 11.33 -4.98 -3.62
N GLY A 99 12.28 -4.10 -3.97
CA GLY A 99 13.71 -4.37 -3.80
C GLY A 99 14.16 -4.51 -2.34
N HIS A 100 13.52 -3.79 -1.42
CA HIS A 100 13.78 -3.91 0.01
C HIS A 100 13.05 -5.14 0.59
N ASP A 101 11.77 -5.28 0.30
CA ASP A 101 10.93 -6.33 0.88
C ASP A 101 11.39 -7.74 0.48
N ILE A 102 11.79 -7.93 -0.77
CA ILE A 102 12.31 -9.22 -1.22
C ILE A 102 13.61 -9.59 -0.50
N SER A 103 14.45 -8.60 -0.17
CA SER A 103 15.69 -8.83 0.58
C SER A 103 15.41 -9.21 2.03
N TRP A 104 14.46 -8.54 2.69
CA TRP A 104 14.09 -8.85 4.06
C TRP A 104 13.34 -10.17 4.20
N LEU A 105 12.47 -10.51 3.23
CA LEU A 105 11.88 -11.85 3.16
C LEU A 105 12.95 -12.91 2.94
N GLY A 106 13.93 -12.64 2.06
CA GLY A 106 15.08 -13.52 1.85
C GLY A 106 15.77 -13.88 3.16
N LEU A 107 16.14 -12.86 3.96
CA LEU A 107 16.75 -13.05 5.28
C LEU A 107 15.84 -13.85 6.22
N LEU A 108 14.55 -13.52 6.29
CA LEU A 108 13.60 -14.21 7.14
C LEU A 108 13.45 -15.69 6.78
N PHE A 109 13.35 -16.02 5.49
CA PHE A 109 13.21 -17.39 5.02
C PHE A 109 14.50 -18.19 5.12
N GLU A 110 15.66 -17.53 4.97
CA GLU A 110 16.97 -18.13 5.23
C GLU A 110 17.10 -18.54 6.70
N GLU A 111 16.86 -17.62 7.64
CA GLU A 111 16.90 -17.92 9.09
C GLU A 111 15.84 -18.94 9.52
N ALA A 112 14.66 -18.90 8.89
CA ALA A 112 13.59 -19.86 9.16
C ALA A 112 13.93 -21.30 8.72
N ASN A 113 14.88 -21.46 7.80
CA ASN A 113 15.24 -22.71 7.14
C ASN A 113 14.02 -23.45 6.56
N VAL A 114 13.13 -22.70 5.90
CA VAL A 114 11.96 -23.23 5.18
C VAL A 114 11.86 -22.56 3.81
N PRO A 115 11.36 -23.25 2.77
CA PRO A 115 11.21 -22.62 1.47
C PRO A 115 10.08 -21.59 1.49
N GLN A 116 10.26 -20.46 0.80
CA GLN A 116 9.18 -19.55 0.46
C GLN A 116 8.26 -20.21 -0.59
N LEU A 117 6.96 -20.19 -0.35
CA LEU A 117 5.97 -20.89 -1.20
C LEU A 117 5.06 -19.95 -1.98
N PHE A 118 5.45 -18.69 -2.11
CA PHE A 118 4.74 -17.63 -2.83
C PHE A 118 5.74 -16.75 -3.59
N LYS A 119 5.27 -15.96 -4.54
CA LYS A 119 6.09 -15.03 -5.33
C LYS A 119 5.90 -13.59 -4.85
N VAL A 120 6.93 -12.78 -4.96
CA VAL A 120 6.89 -11.34 -4.64
C VAL A 120 7.22 -10.57 -5.91
N GLU A 121 6.35 -9.67 -6.32
CA GLU A 121 6.49 -8.83 -7.51
C GLU A 121 6.31 -7.36 -7.17
N ALA A 122 6.84 -6.47 -8.00
CA ALA A 122 6.62 -5.03 -7.83
C ALA A 122 5.19 -4.67 -8.22
N ILE A 123 4.51 -3.84 -7.43
CA ILE A 123 3.13 -3.40 -7.76
C ILE A 123 3.07 -2.63 -9.07
N THR A 124 4.16 -1.98 -9.47
CA THR A 124 4.31 -1.30 -10.75
C THR A 124 4.09 -2.22 -11.95
N THR A 125 4.27 -3.53 -11.80
CA THR A 125 3.95 -4.53 -12.84
C THR A 125 2.45 -4.62 -13.15
N LEU A 126 1.59 -4.12 -12.27
CA LEU A 126 0.13 -4.11 -12.43
C LEU A 126 -0.41 -2.76 -12.94
N LEU A 127 0.46 -1.75 -13.09
CA LEU A 127 0.06 -0.37 -13.37
C LEU A 127 0.44 0.04 -14.79
N SER A 128 -0.43 0.77 -15.47
CA SER A 128 -0.06 1.49 -16.69
C SER A 128 0.79 2.73 -16.40
N GLU A 129 1.44 3.29 -17.41
CA GLU A 129 2.19 4.55 -17.27
C GLU A 129 1.30 5.69 -16.75
N ASP A 130 0.04 5.76 -17.21
CA ASP A 130 -0.91 6.77 -16.78
C ASP A 130 -1.30 6.59 -15.31
N GLN A 131 -1.46 5.35 -14.85
CA GLN A 131 -1.75 5.03 -13.46
C GLN A 131 -0.56 5.33 -12.55
N MET A 132 0.66 5.01 -13.00
CA MET A 132 1.87 5.34 -12.24
C MET A 132 2.04 6.85 -12.03
N ARG A 133 1.67 7.68 -13.02
CA ARG A 133 1.75 9.14 -12.89
C ARG A 133 0.83 9.72 -11.80
N ILE A 134 -0.31 9.09 -11.53
CA ILE A 134 -1.27 9.55 -10.52
C ILE A 134 -1.11 8.85 -9.17
N TRP A 135 -0.22 7.85 -9.07
CA TRP A 135 -0.09 6.99 -7.90
C TRP A 135 0.16 7.76 -6.61
N ALA A 136 1.15 8.67 -6.60
CA ALA A 136 1.55 9.38 -5.39
C ALA A 136 0.46 10.33 -4.87
N GLU A 137 -0.24 11.03 -5.78
CA GLU A 137 -1.38 11.88 -5.43
C GLU A 137 -2.52 11.03 -4.84
N MET A 138 -2.84 9.92 -5.50
CA MET A 138 -3.90 9.01 -5.04
C MET A 138 -3.57 8.39 -3.69
N GLN A 139 -2.31 7.99 -3.46
CA GLN A 139 -1.87 7.42 -2.19
C GLN A 139 -2.01 8.42 -1.05
N ALA A 140 -1.69 9.70 -1.29
CA ALA A 140 -1.87 10.75 -0.30
C ALA A 140 -3.35 10.94 0.07
N ASP A 141 -4.25 10.90 -0.92
CA ASP A 141 -5.70 11.01 -0.69
C ASP A 141 -6.25 9.79 0.08
N VAL A 142 -5.76 8.58 -0.24
CA VAL A 142 -6.10 7.34 0.49
C VAL A 142 -5.67 7.45 1.96
N ILE A 143 -4.42 7.86 2.21
CA ILE A 143 -3.90 8.02 3.58
C ILE A 143 -4.75 9.02 4.36
N ALA A 144 -5.10 10.16 3.75
CA ALA A 144 -5.95 11.17 4.37
C ALA A 144 -7.37 10.65 4.66
N THR A 145 -7.91 9.81 3.77
CA THR A 145 -9.27 9.28 3.88
C THR A 145 -9.38 8.17 4.91
N LEU A 146 -8.42 7.25 4.94
CA LEU A 146 -8.46 6.11 5.86
C LEU A 146 -8.21 6.53 7.31
N ASN A 147 -7.55 7.69 7.53
CA ASN A 147 -7.21 8.22 8.86
C ASN A 147 -6.60 7.15 9.78
N VAL A 148 -5.73 6.31 9.19
CA VAL A 148 -5.07 5.20 9.87
C VAL A 148 -3.79 5.68 10.54
N GLU A 149 -3.45 5.07 11.68
CA GLU A 149 -2.14 5.25 12.31
C GLU A 149 -1.05 4.76 11.34
N ARG A 150 0.01 5.57 11.17
CA ARG A 150 1.02 5.35 10.12
C ARG A 150 2.02 4.25 10.50
N HIS A 151 2.59 3.58 9.49
CA HIS A 151 3.80 2.76 9.59
C HIS A 151 3.63 1.48 10.41
N ARG A 152 2.54 0.78 10.12
CA ARG A 152 2.34 -0.61 10.54
C ARG A 152 2.13 -1.43 9.29
N ALA A 153 2.82 -2.55 9.16
CA ALA A 153 2.88 -3.25 7.87
C ALA A 153 1.51 -3.64 7.29
N SER A 154 0.55 -4.08 8.12
CA SER A 154 -0.80 -4.40 7.62
C SER A 154 -1.58 -3.17 7.16
N THR A 155 -1.35 -2.04 7.82
CA THR A 155 -1.98 -0.76 7.48
C THR A 155 -1.39 -0.21 6.19
N ASP A 156 -0.07 -0.24 6.06
CA ASP A 156 0.63 0.24 4.88
C ASP A 156 0.27 -0.61 3.65
N ALA A 157 0.19 -1.95 3.82
CA ALA A 157 -0.36 -2.85 2.80
C ALA A 157 -1.83 -2.52 2.42
N LEU A 158 -2.68 -2.14 3.37
CA LEU A 158 -4.06 -1.73 3.11
C LEU A 158 -4.12 -0.41 2.33
N VAL A 159 -3.29 0.56 2.69
CA VAL A 159 -3.15 1.84 1.97
C VAL A 159 -2.74 1.58 0.52
N ILE A 160 -1.75 0.73 0.29
CA ILE A 160 -1.29 0.37 -1.05
C ILE A 160 -2.39 -0.35 -1.85
N GLN A 161 -3.10 -1.32 -1.26
CA GLN A 161 -4.19 -2.02 -1.94
C GLN A 161 -5.36 -1.09 -2.29
N THR A 162 -5.69 -0.17 -1.39
CA THR A 162 -6.74 0.84 -1.61
C THR A 162 -6.34 1.83 -2.69
N THR A 163 -5.07 2.27 -2.68
CA THR A 163 -4.49 3.12 -3.73
C THR A 163 -4.60 2.43 -5.09
N TYR A 164 -4.22 1.15 -5.16
CA TYR A 164 -4.39 0.34 -6.35
C TYR A 164 -5.85 0.33 -6.83
N HIS A 165 -6.80 0.08 -5.93
CA HIS A 165 -8.22 0.11 -6.29
C HIS A 165 -8.64 1.45 -6.91
N TRP A 166 -8.27 2.57 -6.28
CA TRP A 166 -8.67 3.91 -6.73
C TRP A 166 -8.05 4.28 -8.08
N VAL A 167 -6.79 3.95 -8.34
CA VAL A 167 -6.17 4.19 -9.66
C VAL A 167 -6.77 3.31 -10.76
N GLN A 168 -7.27 2.12 -10.43
CA GLN A 168 -8.00 1.27 -11.38
C GLN A 168 -9.37 1.86 -11.74
N GLU A 169 -10.09 2.44 -10.77
CA GLU A 169 -11.39 3.08 -11.01
C GLU A 169 -11.26 4.36 -11.86
N GLN A 170 -10.25 5.18 -11.60
CA GLN A 170 -9.96 6.37 -12.43
C GLN A 170 -9.62 5.99 -13.88
N GLY A 171 -8.89 4.90 -14.10
CA GLY A 171 -8.57 4.38 -15.43
C GLY A 171 -9.78 3.86 -16.22
N LYS A 172 -10.85 3.44 -15.53
CA LYS A 172 -12.11 2.98 -16.15
C LYS A 172 -13.06 4.14 -16.49
N GLY A 173 -12.84 5.32 -15.92
CA GLY A 173 -13.74 6.47 -15.97
C GLY A 173 -13.54 7.46 -17.12
N ASN A 174 -12.67 7.23 -18.11
CA ASN A 174 -12.42 8.26 -19.13
C ASN A 174 -12.10 7.73 -20.56
N PRO A 175 -13.12 7.54 -21.41
CA PRO A 175 -12.94 7.46 -22.86
C PRO A 175 -12.92 8.83 -23.57
N ASP A 176 -13.23 9.95 -22.91
CA ASP A 176 -13.64 11.20 -23.60
C ASP A 176 -12.92 12.49 -23.16
N ARG A 177 -11.63 12.40 -22.79
CA ARG A 177 -10.73 13.57 -22.78
C ARG A 177 -9.69 13.53 -23.88
N ARG A 178 -10.11 13.15 -25.10
CA ARG A 178 -9.41 13.61 -26.30
C ARG A 178 -9.74 15.10 -26.44
N ARG A 179 -8.71 15.91 -26.22
CA ARG A 179 -8.72 17.37 -26.34
C ARG A 179 -9.41 17.79 -27.63
N ASP A 180 -10.53 18.50 -27.52
CA ASP A 180 -10.99 19.39 -28.58
C ASP A 180 -10.43 20.79 -28.27
N PRO A 181 -9.49 21.33 -29.07
CA PRO A 181 -8.97 22.67 -28.85
C PRO A 181 -9.94 23.69 -29.43
N GLY A 182 -10.87 24.13 -28.59
CA GLY A 182 -11.49 25.45 -28.72
C GLY A 182 -12.94 25.46 -29.18
N THR A 183 -13.79 26.04 -28.33
CA THR A 183 -14.74 27.04 -28.80
C THR A 183 -15.01 28.03 -27.67
N VAL A 184 -14.48 29.25 -27.83
CA VAL A 184 -14.93 30.44 -27.11
C VAL A 184 -16.33 30.76 -27.64
N VAL A 185 -17.30 30.94 -26.75
CA VAL A 185 -18.51 31.71 -27.06
C VAL A 185 -18.84 32.66 -25.91
N ASP A 186 -18.43 33.91 -26.11
CA ASP A 186 -18.99 35.12 -25.49
C ASP A 186 -20.51 35.19 -25.66
N SER A 187 -21.22 35.74 -24.65
CA SER A 187 -22.43 36.57 -24.82
C SER A 187 -23.06 37.02 -23.48
N PRO A 188 -23.88 38.10 -23.41
CA PRO A 188 -23.49 39.33 -22.72
C PRO A 188 -24.39 39.77 -21.54
N ILE A 189 -23.92 40.86 -20.93
CA ILE A 189 -24.41 41.70 -19.83
C ILE A 189 -25.94 41.94 -19.81
N LYS A 190 -26.53 41.98 -18.60
CA LYS A 190 -27.64 42.89 -18.28
C LYS A 190 -27.33 43.77 -17.07
N LEU A 191 -27.44 45.08 -17.33
CA LEU A 191 -27.28 46.22 -16.44
C LEU A 191 -28.54 46.40 -15.58
N GLY A 192 -28.39 46.64 -14.29
CA GLY A 192 -29.46 47.12 -13.40
C GLY A 192 -28.93 48.24 -12.50
N THR A 193 -29.47 49.44 -12.67
CA THR A 193 -29.02 50.68 -12.03
C THR A 193 -29.78 51.01 -10.74
N ALA A 194 -29.02 51.67 -9.84
CA ALA A 194 -29.40 52.70 -8.86
C ALA A 194 -30.24 52.33 -7.61
N LYS A 195 -29.71 52.63 -6.41
CA LYS A 195 -29.79 53.97 -5.80
C LYS A 195 -28.93 54.09 -4.54
N THR A 196 -28.17 55.18 -4.51
CA THR A 196 -27.47 55.78 -3.39
C THR A 196 -28.43 56.31 -2.33
N LYS A 197 -28.13 56.10 -1.04
CA LYS A 197 -28.42 57.05 0.04
C LYS A 197 -27.25 57.05 1.04
N ARG A 198 -26.53 58.17 1.09
CA ARG A 198 -25.76 58.62 2.26
C ARG A 198 -26.73 59.23 3.27
N THR A 199 -26.46 59.08 4.57
CA THR A 199 -26.41 60.13 5.61
C THR A 199 -26.29 59.46 6.97
N GLY A 200 -25.33 59.91 7.79
CA GLY A 200 -25.14 59.50 9.19
C GLY A 200 -23.68 59.19 9.47
#